data_AF-A0A1X6WU79-F1
#
_entry.id   AF-A0A1X6WU79-F1
#
_cell.length_a   1.000
_cell.length_b   1.000
_cell.length_c   1.000
_cell.angle_alpha   90.00
_cell.angle_beta   90.00
_cell.angle_gamma   90.00
#
_symmetry.space_group_name_H-M   'P 1'
#
loop_
_entity.id
_entity.type
_entity.pdbx_description
1 polymer ?
#
loop_
_entity_poly.entity_id
_entity_poly.type
_entity_poly.pdbx_seq_one_letter_code
_entity_poly.pdbx_strand_id
1 'polypeptide(L)'
;MSHPTLFYYPRPRVDIAEVPAVSHAGAVLLTDTIHATGLAASLREALTPWTKPLAEHHGSKVLLDLAMTLAVGGEVARDTDLLRCEPGLFGDVASTPTISRMLTTLAQDAPAVIEAISRARRAARERAWTFAGDHSPAAKTSVKNPLVIDLDATLINVHSEKEQAAPTFKRGFGYHPLCAFLDHGQGDVKASKQHGARRRAVVRMPRWA
;
A
#
# COMPACT_ATOMS: atom_id res chain seq x y z
N MET A 1 -14.45 -29.93 -12.46
CA MET A 1 -13.56 -28.91 -13.07
C MET A 1 -13.42 -27.80 -12.04
N SER A 2 -12.23 -27.64 -11.45
CA SER A 2 -11.96 -26.59 -10.47
C SER A 2 -12.10 -25.23 -11.13
N HIS A 3 -13.10 -24.46 -10.73
CA HIS A 3 -13.22 -23.07 -11.13
C HIS A 3 -11.97 -22.33 -10.66
N PRO A 4 -11.26 -21.58 -11.53
CA PRO A 4 -10.18 -20.71 -11.08
C PRO A 4 -10.74 -19.79 -10.01
N THR A 5 -10.05 -19.64 -8.87
CA THR A 5 -10.55 -18.93 -7.70
C THR A 5 -11.12 -17.59 -8.14
N LEU A 6 -12.43 -17.40 -7.91
CA LEU A 6 -13.10 -16.14 -8.15
C LEU A 6 -12.36 -15.09 -7.32
N PHE A 7 -11.67 -14.21 -8.02
CA PHE A 7 -10.80 -13.21 -7.45
C PHE A 7 -11.66 -12.13 -6.77
N TYR A 8 -12.02 -12.40 -5.52
CA TYR A 8 -12.82 -11.49 -4.72
C TYR A 8 -12.54 -11.74 -3.24
N TYR A 9 -12.17 -10.70 -2.50
CA TYR A 9 -12.22 -10.81 -1.05
C TYR A 9 -13.70 -10.97 -0.66
N PRO A 10 -14.07 -11.91 0.22
CA PRO A 10 -15.43 -11.94 0.75
C PRO A 10 -15.87 -10.54 1.21
N ARG A 11 -17.13 -10.19 0.95
CA ARG A 11 -17.76 -9.01 1.55
C ARG A 11 -18.53 -9.49 2.77
N PRO A 12 -18.02 -9.28 4.00
CA PRO A 12 -18.74 -9.67 5.19
C PRO A 12 -20.08 -8.93 5.23
N ARG A 13 -21.13 -9.65 5.61
CA ARG A 13 -22.41 -9.01 5.94
C ARG A 13 -22.42 -8.73 7.43
N VAL A 14 -22.83 -7.53 7.80
CA VAL A 14 -23.03 -7.17 9.21
C VAL A 14 -24.40 -7.68 9.62
N ASP A 15 -24.42 -8.57 10.61
CA ASP A 15 -25.63 -9.09 11.24
C ASP A 15 -25.41 -9.17 12.76
N ILE A 16 -26.49 -9.27 13.53
CA ILE A 16 -26.45 -9.47 14.98
C ILE A 16 -26.70 -10.95 15.25
N ALA A 17 -25.63 -11.71 15.46
CA ALA A 17 -25.68 -13.11 15.85
C ALA A 17 -24.56 -13.42 16.84
N GLU A 18 -24.73 -14.46 17.67
CA GLU A 18 -23.60 -15.01 18.43
C GLU A 18 -22.61 -15.64 17.46
N VAL A 19 -21.44 -15.02 17.33
CA VAL A 19 -20.35 -15.51 16.49
C VAL A 19 -19.05 -15.56 17.29
N PRO A 20 -18.14 -16.51 16.99
CA PRO A 20 -16.78 -16.47 17.51
C PRO A 20 -16.11 -15.13 17.17
N ALA A 21 -15.15 -14.71 17.99
CA ALA A 21 -14.36 -13.53 17.70
C ALA A 21 -13.64 -13.68 16.34
N VAL A 22 -13.71 -12.65 15.51
CA VAL A 22 -13.01 -12.58 14.21
C VAL A 22 -11.71 -11.82 14.41
N SER A 23 -10.58 -12.46 14.11
CA SER A 23 -9.28 -11.80 14.13
C SER A 23 -9.19 -10.83 12.94
N HIS A 24 -8.46 -9.73 13.11
CA HIS A 24 -8.24 -8.75 12.03
C HIS A 24 -9.51 -8.12 11.44
N ALA A 25 -10.60 -7.98 12.21
CA ALA A 25 -11.85 -7.36 11.75
C ALA A 25 -11.64 -5.94 11.15
N GLY A 26 -10.61 -5.20 11.58
CA GLY A 26 -10.25 -3.90 10.97
C GLY A 26 -9.80 -3.98 9.50
N ALA A 27 -9.37 -5.15 9.03
CA ALA A 27 -8.96 -5.36 7.64
C ALA A 27 -10.13 -5.33 6.65
N VAL A 28 -11.38 -5.38 7.12
CA VAL A 28 -12.59 -5.16 6.30
C VAL A 28 -12.51 -3.85 5.53
N LEU A 29 -12.05 -2.77 6.18
CA LEU A 29 -11.89 -1.48 5.52
C LEU A 29 -10.86 -1.52 4.38
N LEU A 30 -9.83 -2.35 4.50
CA LEU A 30 -8.81 -2.52 3.47
C LEU A 30 -9.37 -3.35 2.29
N THR A 31 -10.06 -4.46 2.56
CA THR A 31 -10.71 -5.25 1.50
C THR A 31 -11.79 -4.46 0.78
N ASP A 32 -12.55 -3.63 1.49
CA ASP A 32 -13.53 -2.73 0.90
C ASP A 32 -12.87 -1.62 0.09
N THR A 33 -11.75 -1.07 0.55
CA THR A 33 -10.96 -0.09 -0.22
C THR A 33 -10.45 -0.72 -1.52
N ILE A 34 -9.95 -1.96 -1.47
CA ILE A 34 -9.49 -2.71 -2.64
C ILE A 34 -10.62 -2.88 -3.67
N HIS A 35 -11.84 -3.17 -3.20
CA HIS A 35 -13.03 -3.27 -4.05
C HIS A 35 -13.49 -1.92 -4.59
N ALA A 36 -13.68 -0.93 -3.73
CA ALA A 36 -14.19 0.39 -4.08
C ALA A 36 -13.29 1.07 -5.11
N THR A 37 -11.98 1.05 -4.87
CA THR A 37 -10.99 1.60 -5.82
C THR A 37 -10.80 0.75 -7.06
N GLY A 38 -11.38 -0.45 -7.12
CA GLY A 38 -11.20 -1.45 -8.16
C GLY A 38 -9.73 -1.81 -8.43
N LEU A 39 -8.86 -1.66 -7.42
CA LEU A 39 -7.46 -2.07 -7.45
C LEU A 39 -7.33 -3.55 -7.83
N ALA A 40 -8.21 -4.36 -7.26
CA ALA A 40 -8.26 -5.78 -7.51
C ALA A 40 -8.39 -6.08 -9.01
N ALA A 41 -9.46 -5.57 -9.64
CA ALA A 41 -9.75 -5.83 -11.05
C ALA A 41 -8.61 -5.34 -11.95
N SER A 42 -8.06 -4.16 -11.68
CA SER A 42 -6.94 -3.59 -12.45
C SER A 42 -5.66 -4.41 -12.32
N LEU A 43 -5.34 -4.93 -11.13
CA LEU A 43 -4.19 -5.83 -10.96
C LEU A 43 -4.41 -7.17 -11.67
N ARG A 44 -5.64 -7.70 -11.65
CA ARG A 44 -5.97 -8.94 -12.35
C ARG A 44 -5.75 -8.81 -13.84
N GLU A 45 -6.28 -7.76 -14.44
CA GLU A 45 -6.05 -7.45 -15.86
C GLU A 45 -4.56 -7.27 -16.15
N ALA A 46 -3.88 -6.43 -15.38
CA ALA A 46 -2.47 -6.12 -15.59
C ALA A 46 -1.55 -7.34 -15.47
N LEU A 47 -1.87 -8.30 -14.61
CA LEU A 47 -1.03 -9.48 -14.34
C LEU A 47 -1.48 -10.76 -15.07
N THR A 48 -2.50 -10.65 -15.92
CA THR A 48 -2.95 -11.77 -16.77
C THR A 48 -1.80 -12.36 -17.61
N PRO A 49 -0.91 -11.57 -18.25
CA PRO A 49 0.17 -12.12 -19.07
C PRO A 49 1.16 -13.04 -18.32
N TRP A 50 1.34 -12.83 -17.02
CA TRP A 50 2.25 -13.61 -16.17
C TRP A 50 1.53 -14.69 -15.35
N THR A 51 0.20 -14.78 -15.45
CA THR A 51 -0.58 -15.76 -14.72
C THR A 51 -0.97 -16.91 -15.64
N LYS A 52 -0.63 -18.15 -15.23
CA LYS A 52 -0.99 -19.34 -16.00
C LYS A 52 -2.53 -19.46 -16.09
N PRO A 53 -3.11 -19.83 -17.25
CA PRO A 53 -4.57 -19.92 -17.41
C PRO A 53 -5.28 -20.85 -16.42
N LEU A 54 -4.59 -21.91 -15.96
CA LEU A 54 -5.10 -22.89 -15.00
C LEU A 54 -4.59 -22.68 -13.58
N ALA A 55 -3.98 -21.53 -13.29
CA ALA A 55 -3.57 -21.21 -11.92
C ALA A 55 -4.82 -21.07 -11.03
N GLU A 56 -4.86 -21.81 -9.93
CA GLU A 56 -5.88 -21.66 -8.90
C GLU A 56 -5.85 -20.24 -8.33
N HIS A 57 -4.68 -19.81 -7.85
CA HIS A 57 -4.48 -18.43 -7.39
C HIS A 57 -3.92 -17.55 -8.51
N HIS A 58 -4.70 -16.54 -8.91
CA HIS A 58 -4.24 -15.52 -9.84
C HIS A 58 -3.11 -14.67 -9.21
N GLY A 59 -2.15 -14.20 -10.01
CA GLY A 59 -1.01 -13.40 -9.51
C GLY A 59 -1.42 -12.15 -8.74
N SER A 60 -2.52 -11.52 -9.14
CA SER A 60 -3.13 -10.40 -8.39
C SER A 60 -3.60 -10.78 -6.98
N LYS A 61 -4.12 -12.01 -6.75
CA LYS A 61 -4.56 -12.46 -5.40
C LYS A 61 -3.35 -12.62 -4.51
N VAL A 62 -2.32 -13.29 -5.03
CA VAL A 62 -1.06 -13.50 -4.31
C VAL A 62 -0.44 -12.17 -3.88
N LEU A 63 -0.37 -11.18 -4.77
CA LEU A 63 0.20 -9.87 -4.42
C LEU A 63 -0.66 -9.10 -3.42
N LEU A 64 -1.99 -9.13 -3.56
CA LEU A 64 -2.87 -8.48 -2.60
C LEU A 64 -2.81 -9.15 -1.23
N ASP A 65 -2.77 -10.49 -1.16
CA ASP A 65 -2.63 -11.22 0.10
C ASP A 65 -1.31 -10.92 0.80
N LEU A 66 -0.22 -10.79 0.05
CA LEU A 66 1.06 -10.33 0.61
C LEU A 66 0.95 -8.90 1.15
N ALA A 67 0.31 -7.98 0.42
CA ALA A 67 0.08 -6.62 0.91
C ALA A 67 -0.83 -6.58 2.14
N MET A 68 -1.87 -7.41 2.18
CA MET A 68 -2.78 -7.55 3.32
C MET A 68 -2.06 -8.14 4.53
N THR A 69 -1.18 -9.13 4.32
CA THR A 69 -0.34 -9.73 5.37
C THR A 69 0.52 -8.65 6.03
N LEU A 70 1.18 -7.80 5.25
CA LEU A 70 1.94 -6.66 5.79
C LEU A 70 1.03 -5.69 6.55
N ALA A 71 -0.16 -5.40 6.02
CA ALA A 71 -1.09 -4.46 6.64
C ALA A 71 -1.64 -4.95 7.99
N VAL A 72 -1.75 -6.28 8.17
CA VAL A 72 -2.17 -6.88 9.45
C VAL A 72 -1.00 -7.20 10.40
N GLY A 73 0.23 -6.79 10.03
CA GLY A 73 1.41 -6.92 10.89
C GLY A 73 2.29 -8.14 10.65
N GLY A 74 2.08 -8.88 9.56
CA GLY A 74 3.02 -9.90 9.12
C GLY A 74 4.30 -9.29 8.54
N GLU A 75 5.39 -10.03 8.62
CA GLU A 75 6.73 -9.59 8.21
C GLU A 75 7.33 -10.50 7.14
N VAL A 76 6.92 -11.77 7.10
CA VAL A 76 7.43 -12.78 6.17
C VAL A 76 6.32 -13.43 5.35
N ALA A 77 6.67 -14.00 4.20
CA ALA A 77 5.68 -14.64 3.30
C ALA A 77 4.91 -15.82 3.95
N ARG A 78 5.46 -16.45 5.00
CA ARG A 78 4.75 -17.49 5.75
C ARG A 78 3.60 -16.91 6.57
N ASP A 79 3.67 -15.64 6.99
CA ASP A 79 2.63 -14.98 7.79
C ASP A 79 1.31 -14.79 7.03
N THR A 80 1.27 -15.13 5.74
CA THR A 80 0.02 -15.38 5.02
C THR A 80 -0.88 -16.42 5.70
N ASP A 81 -0.34 -17.27 6.59
CA ASP A 81 -1.12 -18.12 7.50
C ASP A 81 -2.11 -17.32 8.37
N LEU A 82 -1.77 -16.09 8.77
CA LEU A 82 -2.67 -15.19 9.51
C LEU A 82 -3.97 -14.91 8.73
N LEU A 83 -3.86 -14.79 7.41
CA LEU A 83 -5.01 -14.58 6.54
C LEU A 83 -5.79 -15.89 6.32
N ARG A 84 -5.11 -17.05 6.27
CA ARG A 84 -5.75 -18.37 6.12
C ARG A 84 -6.62 -18.73 7.32
N CYS A 85 -6.31 -18.21 8.51
CA CYS A 85 -7.13 -18.40 9.70
C CYS A 85 -8.50 -17.69 9.60
N GLU A 86 -8.64 -16.71 8.71
CA GLU A 86 -9.86 -15.90 8.57
C GLU A 86 -10.40 -15.95 7.13
N PRO A 87 -10.79 -17.14 6.62
CA PRO A 87 -11.26 -17.32 5.24
C PRO A 87 -12.56 -16.55 4.96
N GLY A 88 -13.35 -16.25 6.00
CA GLY A 88 -14.54 -15.40 5.90
C GLY A 88 -14.24 -13.94 5.54
N LEU A 89 -13.00 -13.49 5.72
CA LEU A 89 -12.54 -12.13 5.38
C LEU A 89 -11.61 -12.12 4.17
N PHE A 90 -10.70 -13.09 4.07
CA PHE A 90 -9.64 -13.08 3.05
C PHE A 90 -9.85 -14.08 1.91
N GLY A 91 -10.83 -14.98 2.04
CA GLY A 91 -11.06 -16.08 1.11
C GLY A 91 -9.88 -17.05 1.06
N ASP A 92 -9.75 -17.80 -0.04
CA ASP A 92 -8.62 -18.72 -0.22
C ASP A 92 -7.30 -17.97 -0.41
N VAL A 93 -6.28 -18.36 0.35
CA VAL A 93 -4.95 -17.73 0.35
C VAL A 93 -3.88 -18.75 -0.04
N ALA A 94 -3.16 -18.44 -1.12
CA ALA A 94 -2.15 -19.32 -1.72
C ALA A 94 -1.08 -19.74 -0.73
N SER A 95 -0.72 -21.03 -0.65
CA SER A 95 0.36 -21.54 0.22
C SER A 95 1.73 -20.88 -0.06
N THR A 96 2.64 -20.88 0.92
CA THR A 96 3.98 -20.28 0.77
C THR A 96 4.77 -20.79 -0.45
N PRO A 97 4.76 -22.10 -0.80
CA PRO A 97 5.39 -22.56 -2.03
C PRO A 97 4.74 -22.00 -3.31
N THR A 98 3.42 -21.81 -3.32
CA THR A 98 2.71 -21.20 -4.45
C THR A 98 3.04 -19.72 -4.58
N ILE A 99 3.09 -19.00 -3.46
CA ILE A 99 3.56 -17.60 -3.41
C ILE A 99 4.98 -17.49 -3.97
N SER A 100 5.90 -18.33 -3.49
CA SER A 100 7.30 -18.33 -3.93
C SER A 100 7.42 -18.54 -5.44
N ARG A 101 6.74 -19.57 -6.00
CA ARG A 101 6.74 -19.83 -7.45
C ARG A 101 6.15 -18.66 -8.25
N MET A 102 5.07 -18.05 -7.77
CA MET A 102 4.46 -16.88 -8.43
C MET A 102 5.45 -15.71 -8.46
N LEU A 103 6.09 -15.39 -7.33
CA LEU A 103 7.11 -14.34 -7.28
C LEU A 103 8.29 -14.66 -8.19
N THR A 104 8.73 -15.92 -8.28
CA THR A 104 9.76 -16.34 -9.25
C THR A 104 9.32 -16.08 -10.69
N THR A 105 8.07 -16.39 -11.06
CA THR A 105 7.53 -16.10 -12.39
C THR A 105 7.49 -14.60 -12.67
N LEU A 106 7.00 -13.79 -11.73
CA LEU A 106 6.97 -12.34 -11.86
C LEU A 106 8.37 -11.72 -11.97
N ALA A 107 9.36 -12.29 -11.27
CA ALA A 107 10.73 -11.82 -11.29
C ALA A 107 11.46 -12.06 -12.62
N GLN A 108 10.94 -12.93 -13.50
CA GLN A 108 11.53 -13.18 -14.83
C GLN A 108 11.53 -11.92 -15.71
N ASP A 109 10.55 -11.03 -15.51
CA ASP A 109 10.47 -9.73 -16.18
C ASP A 109 10.03 -8.65 -15.18
N ALA A 110 10.86 -8.46 -14.15
CA ALA A 110 10.56 -7.54 -13.06
C ALA A 110 10.27 -6.09 -13.53
N PRO A 111 10.99 -5.50 -14.50
CA PRO A 111 10.69 -4.15 -14.98
C PRO A 111 9.26 -4.01 -15.54
N ALA A 112 8.84 -4.93 -16.42
CA ALA A 112 7.49 -4.87 -17.01
C ALA A 112 6.40 -5.15 -15.97
N VAL A 113 6.63 -6.09 -15.05
CA VAL A 113 5.70 -6.39 -13.96
C VAL A 113 5.54 -5.18 -13.03
N ILE A 114 6.64 -4.53 -12.63
CA ILE A 114 6.60 -3.33 -11.78
C ILE A 114 5.84 -2.20 -12.48
N GLU A 115 6.03 -2.02 -13.79
CA GLU A 115 5.28 -1.02 -14.55
C GLU A 115 3.78 -1.35 -14.59
N ALA A 116 3.42 -2.61 -14.85
CA ALA A 116 2.04 -3.09 -14.87
C ALA A 116 1.34 -2.86 -13.52
N ILE A 117 2.00 -3.21 -12.41
CA ILE A 117 1.52 -2.96 -11.04
C ILE A 117 1.38 -1.46 -10.80
N SER A 118 2.36 -0.65 -11.24
CA SER A 118 2.34 0.81 -11.07
C SER A 118 1.17 1.46 -11.80
N ARG A 119 0.83 0.97 -13.01
CA ARG A 119 -0.32 1.41 -13.79
C ARG A 119 -1.64 1.06 -13.10
N ALA A 120 -1.79 -0.17 -12.62
CA ALA A 120 -2.97 -0.60 -11.87
C ALA A 120 -3.16 0.22 -10.57
N ARG A 121 -2.07 0.44 -9.81
CA ARG A 121 -2.09 1.30 -8.61
C ARG A 121 -2.42 2.74 -8.92
N ARG A 122 -1.93 3.29 -10.04
CA ARG A 122 -2.30 4.64 -10.50
C ARG A 122 -3.81 4.72 -10.73
N ALA A 123 -4.39 3.81 -11.50
CA ALA A 123 -5.82 3.80 -11.78
C ALA A 123 -6.67 3.64 -10.50
N ALA A 124 -6.22 2.85 -9.53
CA ALA A 124 -6.88 2.75 -8.22
C ALA A 124 -6.80 4.05 -7.41
N ARG A 125 -5.64 4.73 -7.41
CA ARG A 125 -5.47 6.03 -6.74
C ARG A 125 -6.34 7.12 -7.36
N GLU A 126 -6.41 7.21 -8.69
CA GLU A 126 -7.30 8.16 -9.36
C GLU A 126 -8.75 7.97 -8.91
N ARG A 127 -9.24 6.72 -8.88
CA ARG A 127 -10.58 6.40 -8.38
C ARG A 127 -10.76 6.78 -6.91
N ALA A 128 -9.77 6.48 -6.06
CA ALA A 128 -9.80 6.88 -4.66
C ALA A 128 -9.92 8.41 -4.50
N TRP A 129 -9.19 9.18 -5.30
CA TRP A 129 -9.27 10.65 -5.28
C TRP A 129 -10.60 11.17 -5.81
N THR A 130 -11.18 10.53 -6.83
CA THR A 130 -12.53 10.85 -7.29
C THR A 130 -13.55 10.64 -6.16
N PHE A 131 -13.45 9.54 -5.40
CA PHE A 131 -14.35 9.32 -4.25
C PHE A 131 -14.12 10.30 -3.10
N ALA A 132 -12.90 10.76 -2.90
CA ALA A 132 -12.61 11.77 -1.89
C ALA A 132 -13.28 13.12 -2.20
N GLY A 133 -13.55 13.43 -3.48
CA GLY A 133 -14.24 14.66 -3.89
C GLY A 133 -13.60 15.91 -3.28
N ASP A 134 -14.41 16.73 -2.61
CA ASP A 134 -13.96 17.96 -1.95
C ASP A 134 -13.00 17.73 -0.75
N HIS A 135 -12.93 16.49 -0.25
CA HIS A 135 -11.96 16.08 0.77
C HIS A 135 -10.59 15.73 0.18
N SER A 136 -10.46 15.65 -1.16
CA SER A 136 -9.17 15.48 -1.80
C SER A 136 -8.27 16.69 -1.50
N PRO A 137 -6.99 16.49 -1.12
CA PRO A 137 -6.07 17.61 -0.91
C PRO A 137 -5.85 18.42 -2.19
N ALA A 138 -6.09 17.82 -3.36
CA ALA A 138 -6.00 18.50 -4.64
C ALA A 138 -7.23 19.36 -4.96
N ALA A 139 -8.38 19.18 -4.28
CA ALA A 139 -9.65 19.80 -4.66
C ALA A 139 -9.60 21.33 -4.70
N LYS A 140 -8.87 21.95 -3.77
CA LYS A 140 -8.71 23.41 -3.66
C LYS A 140 -7.39 23.92 -4.23
N THR A 141 -6.64 23.05 -4.91
CA THR A 141 -5.32 23.40 -5.43
C THR A 141 -5.46 24.33 -6.64
N SER A 142 -4.75 25.46 -6.61
CA SER A 142 -4.66 26.39 -7.72
C SER A 142 -3.26 27.00 -7.79
N VAL A 143 -2.96 27.78 -8.83
CA VAL A 143 -1.69 28.51 -8.90
C VAL A 143 -1.50 29.46 -7.70
N LYS A 144 -2.59 30.03 -7.17
CA LYS A 144 -2.56 30.92 -5.99
C LYS A 144 -2.61 30.16 -4.67
N ASN A 145 -3.03 28.90 -4.69
CA ASN A 145 -3.12 28.01 -3.53
C ASN A 145 -2.54 26.62 -3.91
N PRO A 146 -1.22 26.51 -4.11
CA PRO A 146 -0.62 25.26 -4.57
C PRO A 146 -0.67 24.20 -3.47
N LEU A 147 -0.69 22.93 -3.88
CA LEU A 147 -0.42 21.83 -2.97
C LEU A 147 1.04 21.91 -2.50
N VAL A 148 1.26 22.17 -1.21
CA VAL A 148 2.61 22.29 -0.64
C VAL A 148 3.02 20.96 -0.04
N ILE A 149 4.06 20.35 -0.62
CA ILE A 149 4.68 19.15 -0.10
C ILE A 149 5.97 19.57 0.61
N ASP A 150 6.06 19.32 1.92
CA ASP A 150 7.29 19.56 2.68
C ASP A 150 8.20 18.34 2.53
N LEU A 151 9.44 18.58 2.11
CA LEU A 151 10.46 17.53 2.00
C LEU A 151 11.45 17.74 3.14
N ASP A 152 11.50 16.78 4.06
CA ASP A 152 12.40 16.86 5.21
C ASP A 152 13.19 15.57 5.42
N ALA A 153 14.46 15.71 5.79
CA ALA A 153 15.33 14.60 6.14
C ALA A 153 15.18 14.33 7.64
N THR A 154 14.29 13.39 7.97
CA THR A 154 14.00 13.07 9.38
C THR A 154 15.12 12.20 9.93
N LEU A 155 15.82 12.64 10.98
CA LEU A 155 16.80 11.78 11.64
C LEU A 155 16.08 10.73 12.48
N ILE A 156 16.23 9.46 12.11
CA ILE A 156 15.82 8.33 12.93
C ILE A 156 17.05 7.85 13.67
N ASN A 157 17.03 8.00 15.00
CA ASN A 157 18.10 7.50 15.85
C ASN A 157 18.02 5.97 15.90
N VAL A 158 19.15 5.33 15.61
CA VAL A 158 19.32 3.88 15.75
C VAL A 158 20.60 3.67 16.53
N HIS A 159 20.50 2.99 17.68
CA HIS A 159 21.66 2.63 18.47
C HIS A 159 22.58 1.70 17.65
N SER A 160 23.89 1.97 17.66
CA SER A 160 24.88 1.13 16.99
C SER A 160 26.13 1.02 17.85
N GLU A 161 26.41 -0.19 18.36
CA GLU A 161 27.63 -0.53 19.10
C GLU A 161 28.76 -1.07 18.21
N LYS A 162 28.57 -1.04 16.89
CA LYS A 162 29.58 -1.53 15.95
C LYS A 162 30.80 -0.61 15.96
N GLU A 163 31.99 -1.22 15.96
CA GLU A 163 33.26 -0.49 15.77
C GLU A 163 33.21 0.30 14.45
N GLN A 164 33.64 1.56 14.49
CA GLN A 164 33.61 2.54 13.37
C GLN A 164 32.23 3.14 13.04
N ALA A 165 31.22 3.00 13.89
CA ALA A 165 30.01 3.81 13.75
C ALA A 165 30.39 5.31 13.85
N ALA A 166 30.08 6.08 12.81
CA ALA A 166 30.33 7.51 12.78
C ALA A 166 29.09 8.29 13.27
N PRO A 167 29.27 9.35 14.10
CA PRO A 167 28.15 10.17 14.53
C PRO A 167 27.55 10.94 13.34
N THR A 168 26.23 11.02 13.31
CA THR A 168 25.51 11.94 12.41
C THR A 168 25.81 13.40 12.78
N PHE A 169 25.38 14.35 11.95
CA PHE A 169 25.52 15.78 12.24
C PHE A 169 24.98 16.20 13.62
N LYS A 170 23.93 15.52 14.12
CA LYS A 170 23.37 15.74 15.48
C LYS A 170 24.09 14.94 16.58
N ARG A 171 25.28 14.41 16.29
CA ARG A 171 26.18 13.70 17.21
C ARG A 171 25.57 12.41 17.82
N GLY A 172 24.61 11.79 17.12
CA GLY A 172 24.05 10.48 17.47
C GLY A 172 24.16 9.49 16.31
N PHE A 173 23.78 8.22 16.52
CA PHE A 173 23.75 7.20 15.48
C PHE A 173 22.37 7.08 14.85
N GLY A 174 22.30 6.89 13.54
CA GLY A 174 21.03 6.85 12.83
C GLY A 174 21.16 7.02 11.32
N TYR A 175 20.01 7.05 10.64
CA TYR A 175 19.90 7.35 9.22
C TYR A 175 18.82 8.40 8.97
N HIS A 176 18.89 9.05 7.81
CA HIS A 176 18.03 10.20 7.47
C HIS A 176 17.20 9.91 6.20
N PRO A 177 16.08 9.15 6.32
CA PRO A 177 15.17 9.02 5.19
C PRO A 177 14.64 10.41 4.78
N LEU A 178 14.57 10.64 3.48
CA LEU A 178 13.87 11.79 2.94
C LEU A 178 12.37 11.49 2.99
N CYS A 179 11.65 12.23 3.82
CA CYS A 179 10.20 12.12 3.96
C CYS A 179 9.53 13.23 3.15
N ALA A 180 8.35 12.93 2.61
CA ALA A 180 7.48 13.90 1.95
C ALA A 180 6.18 14.01 2.74
N PHE A 181 5.88 15.20 3.25
CA PHE A 181 4.71 15.48 4.08
C PHE A 181 3.75 16.37 3.34
N LEU A 182 2.46 16.10 3.52
CA LEU A 182 1.38 16.94 3.05
C LEU A 182 0.46 17.23 4.23
N ASP A 183 0.40 18.50 4.62
CA ASP A 183 -0.51 18.95 5.68
C ASP A 183 -1.88 19.28 5.08
N HIS A 184 -2.93 18.68 5.62
CA HIS A 184 -4.31 18.88 5.18
C HIS A 184 -4.98 20.14 5.74
N GLY A 185 -4.28 20.92 6.58
CA GLY A 185 -4.75 22.20 7.09
C GLY A 185 -5.88 22.10 8.13
N GLN A 186 -5.99 23.16 8.95
CA GLN A 186 -6.93 23.42 10.06
C GLN A 186 -7.29 22.28 11.04
N GLY A 187 -6.55 21.17 11.05
CA GLY A 187 -6.38 20.35 12.25
C GLY A 187 -5.13 20.83 12.98
N ASP A 188 -5.26 21.30 14.23
CA ASP A 188 -4.17 21.85 15.03
C ASP A 188 -2.94 20.93 15.15
N VAL A 189 -1.99 21.08 14.24
CA VAL A 189 -0.59 20.78 14.50
C VAL A 189 0.19 22.02 14.10
N LYS A 190 0.56 22.83 15.09
CA LYS A 190 1.54 23.90 14.90
C LYS A 190 2.75 23.31 14.22
N ALA A 191 2.97 23.66 12.94
CA ALA A 191 4.23 23.43 12.27
C ALA A 191 5.34 23.93 13.21
N SER A 192 6.11 23.00 13.78
CA SER A 192 7.19 23.34 14.67
C SER A 192 8.16 24.21 13.86
N LYS A 193 8.31 25.48 14.27
CA LYS A 193 9.33 26.38 13.75
C LYS A 193 10.70 25.90 14.24
N GLN A 194 11.22 24.82 13.67
CA GLN A 194 12.65 24.54 13.75
C GLN A 194 13.36 25.36 12.66
N HIS A 195 14.17 26.32 13.11
CA HIS A 195 15.03 27.16 12.29
C HIS A 195 16.10 26.30 11.62
N GLY A 196 15.99 26.14 10.31
CA GLY A 196 16.98 25.50 9.45
C GLY A 196 16.50 25.65 8.00
N ALA A 197 17.39 25.99 7.07
CA ALA A 197 17.05 26.39 5.70
C ALA A 197 16.19 25.34 4.97
N ARG A 198 14.87 25.51 4.99
CA ARG A 198 13.90 24.64 4.31
C ARG A 198 13.92 24.90 2.80
N ARG A 199 14.22 23.88 2.01
CA ARG A 199 13.95 23.91 0.56
C ARG A 199 12.52 23.49 0.33
N ARG A 200 11.60 24.46 0.24
CA ARG A 200 10.22 24.22 -0.22
C ARG A 200 10.25 23.81 -1.68
N ALA A 201 9.92 22.55 -1.98
CA ALA A 201 9.70 22.11 -3.34
C ALA A 201 8.26 22.47 -3.74
N VAL A 202 8.10 23.53 -4.53
CA VAL A 202 6.81 23.81 -5.17
C VAL A 202 6.72 22.89 -6.39
N VAL A 203 5.96 21.80 -6.29
CA VAL A 203 5.64 20.97 -7.44
C VAL A 203 4.61 21.71 -8.28
N ARG A 204 5.08 22.43 -9.32
CA ARG A 204 4.19 22.89 -10.40
C ARG A 204 3.78 21.66 -11.21
N MET A 205 2.53 21.21 -11.04
CA MET A 205 1.99 20.22 -11.96
C MET A 205 1.85 20.84 -13.36
N PRO A 206 2.40 20.21 -14.43
CA PRO A 206 2.07 20.63 -15.79
C PRO A 206 0.58 20.40 -16.03
N ARG A 207 -0.04 21.32 -16.79
CA ARG A 207 -1.45 21.20 -17.19
C ARG A 207 -1.64 19.86 -17.89
N TRP A 208 -2.46 18.99 -17.30
CA TRP A 208 -2.93 17.78 -17.94
C TRP A 208 -3.85 18.20 -19.10
N ALA A 209 -3.43 17.87 -20.32
CA ALA A 209 -4.22 17.88 -21.55
C ALA A 209 -4.27 16.45 -22.07
#